data_AF-A0A925WM93-F1
#
_entry.id   AF-A0A925WM93-F1
#
_cell.length_a   1.000
_cell.length_b   1.000
_cell.length_c   1.000
_cell.angle_alpha   90.00
_cell.angle_beta   90.00
_cell.angle_gamma   90.00
#
_symmetry.space_group_name_H-M   'P 1'
#
loop_
_entity.id
_entity.type
_entity.pdbx_description
1 polymer ?
#
loop_
_entity_poly.entity_id
_entity_poly.type
_entity_poly.pdbx_seq_one_letter_code
_entity_poly.pdbx_strand_id
1 'polypeptide(L)'
;MSKSYRVFFVLCFLTVAVVSALTQTQPSASASAQTCTQLVELAMQEVGNSCGSMDRNSTCYGYDQVDARFATEQAEDFFSQPADRAALDQLLSIQTAPFNPDLSRWGVALMNVQANVPNTLPGQAVTFILMGDTQVENAVSAETVFVPGALVEITVKADMNAKIRSGAGTTYNTLGAVPGGTLLQADAVSSDGQWARIGFGERVGWVYLDLVADTSALATLPQIDEQLTVELTQPLQIEQPEQPAPTVHLGSLAEAVLDESIFGC
;
A
#
# COMPACT_ATOMS: atom_id res chain seq x y z
N MET A 1 -78.14 40.40 16.58
CA MET A 1 -76.86 39.94 17.17
C MET A 1 -76.08 38.91 16.35
N SER A 2 -76.55 38.42 15.17
CA SER A 2 -75.89 37.30 14.45
C SER A 2 -74.99 37.66 13.26
N LYS A 3 -75.09 38.86 12.69
CA LYS A 3 -74.31 39.25 11.49
C LYS A 3 -72.89 39.72 11.81
N SER A 4 -72.70 40.48 12.89
CA SER A 4 -71.37 40.99 13.29
C SER A 4 -70.44 39.87 13.82
N TYR A 5 -71.00 38.81 14.41
CA TYR A 5 -70.21 37.68 14.90
C TYR A 5 -69.64 36.83 13.75
N ARG A 6 -70.38 36.69 12.65
CA ARG A 6 -69.94 35.94 11.46
C ARG A 6 -68.77 36.61 10.72
N VAL A 7 -68.78 37.93 10.62
CA VAL A 7 -67.69 38.70 9.97
C VAL A 7 -66.41 38.65 10.81
N PHE A 8 -66.54 38.76 12.14
CA PHE A 8 -65.41 38.68 13.05
C PHE A 8 -64.78 37.29 13.07
N PHE A 9 -65.59 36.23 13.01
CA PHE A 9 -65.10 34.85 12.97
C PHE A 9 -64.34 34.53 11.67
N VAL A 10 -64.82 35.03 10.52
CA VAL A 10 -64.17 34.82 9.22
C VAL A 10 -62.84 35.59 9.12
N LEU A 11 -62.78 36.84 9.59
CA LEU A 11 -61.53 37.62 9.62
C LEU A 11 -60.49 37.00 10.56
N CYS A 12 -60.91 36.49 11.73
CA CYS A 12 -60.01 35.82 12.67
C CYS A 12 -59.47 34.50 12.10
N PHE A 13 -60.30 33.71 11.41
CA PHE A 13 -59.87 32.49 10.72
C PHE A 13 -58.90 32.77 9.57
N LEU A 14 -59.12 33.85 8.81
CA LEU A 14 -58.23 34.24 7.71
C LEU A 14 -56.87 34.73 8.21
N THR A 15 -56.83 35.47 9.33
CA THR A 15 -55.57 35.89 9.95
C THR A 15 -54.81 34.72 10.59
N VAL A 16 -55.52 33.76 11.20
CA VAL A 16 -54.87 32.55 11.76
C VAL A 16 -54.30 31.68 10.64
N ALA A 17 -55.02 31.50 9.53
CA ALA A 17 -54.53 30.71 8.39
C ALA A 17 -53.31 31.32 7.69
N VAL A 18 -53.22 32.66 7.61
CA VAL A 18 -52.05 33.35 7.02
C VAL A 18 -50.84 33.31 7.95
N VAL A 19 -51.03 33.35 9.27
CA VAL A 19 -49.94 33.22 10.25
C VAL A 19 -49.40 31.79 10.31
N SER A 20 -50.24 30.76 10.14
CA SER A 20 -49.80 29.35 10.12
C SER A 20 -49.06 28.93 8.85
N ALA A 21 -49.13 29.70 7.76
CA ALA A 21 -48.45 29.37 6.50
C ALA A 21 -46.99 29.89 6.43
N LEU A 22 -46.56 30.74 7.36
CA LEU A 22 -45.24 31.41 7.31
C LEU A 22 -44.15 30.75 8.18
N THR A 23 -44.42 29.63 8.86
CA THR A 23 -43.46 28.99 9.76
C THR A 23 -43.28 27.50 9.49
N GLN A 24 -42.97 27.12 8.25
CA GLN A 24 -42.34 25.83 7.97
C GLN A 24 -40.83 26.03 7.91
N THR A 25 -40.19 26.21 9.07
CA THR A 25 -38.75 26.00 9.20
C THR A 25 -38.53 24.49 9.23
N GLN A 26 -38.38 23.86 8.07
CA GLN A 26 -37.88 22.49 8.03
C GLN A 26 -36.47 22.48 8.63
N PRO A 27 -36.16 21.57 9.57
CA PRO A 27 -34.79 21.38 10.01
C PRO A 27 -33.99 20.93 8.77
N SER A 28 -33.08 21.78 8.31
CA SER A 28 -32.13 21.40 7.27
C SER A 28 -31.20 20.38 7.90
N ALA A 29 -31.29 19.12 7.47
CA ALA A 29 -30.19 18.18 7.68
C ALA A 29 -28.91 18.86 7.17
N SER A 30 -27.85 18.78 7.95
CA SER A 30 -26.62 19.56 7.82
C SER A 30 -26.06 19.51 6.40
N ALA A 31 -25.96 20.66 5.71
CA ALA A 31 -25.42 20.76 4.35
C ALA A 31 -23.98 20.20 4.21
N SER A 32 -23.25 20.08 5.32
CA SER A 32 -21.93 19.44 5.39
C SER A 32 -21.99 17.92 5.17
N ALA A 33 -22.96 17.22 5.77
CA ALA A 33 -23.07 15.76 5.68
C ALA A 33 -23.43 15.30 4.25
N GLN A 34 -24.30 16.04 3.56
CA GLN A 34 -24.63 15.76 2.16
C GLN A 34 -23.44 15.96 1.21
N THR A 35 -22.53 16.87 1.54
CA THR A 35 -21.32 17.14 0.73
C THR A 35 -20.26 16.06 0.95
N CYS A 36 -20.16 15.52 2.16
CA CYS A 36 -19.28 14.39 2.48
C CYS A 36 -19.61 13.15 1.66
N THR A 37 -20.86 12.69 1.69
CA THR A 37 -21.28 11.48 0.97
C THR A 37 -21.07 11.61 -0.54
N GLN A 38 -21.41 12.76 -1.13
CA GLN A 38 -21.22 13.00 -2.57
C GLN A 38 -19.76 12.99 -3.00
N LEU A 39 -18.86 13.56 -2.18
CA LEU A 39 -17.43 13.56 -2.49
C LEU A 39 -16.83 12.15 -2.45
N VAL A 40 -17.22 11.34 -1.45
CA VAL A 40 -16.78 9.94 -1.35
C VAL A 40 -17.28 9.12 -2.53
N GLU A 41 -18.57 9.25 -2.90
CA GLU A 41 -19.16 8.53 -4.03
C GLU A 41 -18.48 8.88 -5.35
N LEU A 42 -18.25 10.18 -5.61
CA LEU A 42 -17.56 10.65 -6.81
C LEU A 42 -16.14 10.07 -6.92
N ALA A 43 -15.38 10.17 -5.83
CA ALA A 43 -14.00 9.71 -5.79
C ALA A 43 -13.90 8.18 -5.98
N MET A 44 -14.75 7.40 -5.32
CA MET A 44 -14.76 5.94 -5.51
C MET A 44 -15.20 5.53 -6.92
N GLN A 45 -16.11 6.28 -7.55
CA GLN A 45 -16.49 6.05 -8.94
C GLN A 45 -15.32 6.34 -9.89
N GLU A 46 -14.62 7.45 -9.70
CA GLU A 46 -13.48 7.83 -10.54
C GLU A 46 -12.31 6.86 -10.38
N VAL A 47 -12.02 6.45 -9.15
CA VAL A 47 -11.04 5.40 -8.85
C VAL A 47 -11.39 4.11 -9.57
N GLY A 48 -12.65 3.69 -9.56
CA GLY A 48 -13.10 2.51 -10.28
C GLY A 48 -12.88 2.62 -11.80
N ASN A 49 -13.14 3.78 -12.38
CA ASN A 49 -12.95 4.05 -13.80
C ASN A 49 -11.46 4.09 -14.19
N SER A 50 -10.63 4.72 -13.36
CA SER A 50 -9.23 5.00 -13.62
C SER A 50 -8.30 3.82 -13.30
N CYS A 51 -8.59 3.13 -12.20
CA CYS A 51 -7.73 2.09 -11.63
C CYS A 51 -8.35 0.67 -11.68
N GLY A 52 -9.49 0.48 -12.36
CA GLY A 52 -10.20 -0.81 -12.36
C GLY A 52 -9.44 -1.99 -12.96
N SER A 53 -8.52 -1.76 -13.89
CA SER A 53 -7.70 -2.81 -14.53
C SER A 53 -6.21 -2.61 -14.28
N MET A 54 -5.71 -2.97 -13.10
CA MET A 54 -4.30 -2.85 -12.73
C MET A 54 -3.47 -4.08 -13.03
N ASP A 55 -2.28 -3.85 -13.60
CA ASP A 55 -1.25 -4.86 -13.71
C ASP A 55 -0.75 -5.27 -12.33
N ARG A 56 -0.08 -6.42 -12.27
CA ARG A 56 0.55 -6.89 -11.05
C ARG A 56 1.73 -5.98 -10.68
N ASN A 57 1.97 -5.81 -9.38
CA ASN A 57 3.05 -4.97 -8.83
C ASN A 57 3.00 -3.52 -9.35
N SER A 58 1.80 -2.94 -9.39
CA SER A 58 1.61 -1.56 -9.82
C SER A 58 0.89 -0.72 -8.75
N THR A 59 1.11 0.60 -8.80
CA THR A 59 0.32 1.60 -8.10
C THR A 59 -0.44 2.47 -9.10
N CYS A 60 -1.56 3.04 -8.70
CA CYS A 60 -2.42 3.91 -9.50
C CYS A 60 -2.80 5.15 -8.69
N TYR A 61 -2.71 6.33 -9.29
CA TYR A 61 -2.95 7.62 -8.65
C TYR A 61 -4.37 7.76 -8.08
N GLY A 62 -5.36 7.04 -8.62
CA GLY A 62 -6.72 6.95 -8.07
C GLY A 62 -7.53 8.26 -8.14
N TYR A 63 -7.36 9.13 -7.16
CA TYR A 63 -8.11 10.38 -7.01
C TYR A 63 -7.30 11.41 -6.21
N ASP A 64 -7.28 12.65 -6.72
CA ASP A 64 -6.72 13.94 -6.23
C ASP A 64 -5.65 13.92 -5.09
N GLN A 65 -4.67 14.82 -5.10
CA GLN A 65 -3.70 14.98 -3.99
C GLN A 65 -2.98 13.67 -3.54
N VAL A 66 -2.42 12.93 -4.50
CA VAL A 66 -1.51 11.81 -4.23
C VAL A 66 -0.08 12.23 -4.55
N ASP A 67 0.80 12.11 -3.56
CA ASP A 67 2.22 12.41 -3.68
C ASP A 67 3.02 11.11 -3.72
N ALA A 68 3.89 10.95 -4.72
CA ALA A 68 4.73 9.77 -4.88
C ALA A 68 6.20 10.15 -5.09
N ARG A 69 7.10 9.35 -4.51
CA ARG A 69 8.54 9.46 -4.73
C ARG A 69 9.06 8.22 -5.42
N PHE A 70 9.93 8.42 -6.40
CA PHE A 70 10.48 7.34 -7.23
C PHE A 70 12.00 7.24 -7.08
N ALA A 71 12.53 6.05 -7.36
CA ALA A 71 13.95 5.75 -7.28
C ALA A 71 14.80 6.51 -8.32
N THR A 72 14.20 6.87 -9.45
CA THR A 72 14.82 7.70 -10.49
C THR A 72 14.00 8.97 -10.71
N GLU A 73 14.64 10.02 -11.20
CA GLU A 73 13.96 11.25 -11.61
C GLU A 73 12.95 10.94 -12.71
N GLN A 74 11.71 11.40 -12.52
CA GLN A 74 10.59 11.22 -13.45
C GLN A 74 10.14 12.57 -14.01
N ALA A 75 9.43 12.54 -15.12
CA ALA A 75 8.77 13.73 -15.64
C ALA A 75 7.67 14.22 -14.67
N GLU A 76 7.40 15.53 -14.65
CA GLU A 76 6.41 16.14 -13.76
C GLU A 76 4.98 15.60 -13.97
N ASP A 77 4.68 15.09 -15.17
CA ASP A 77 3.39 14.52 -15.56
C ASP A 77 3.32 12.99 -15.44
N PHE A 78 4.36 12.33 -14.88
CA PHE A 78 4.45 10.87 -14.83
C PHE A 78 3.41 10.20 -13.92
N PHE A 79 3.13 10.79 -12.76
CA PHE A 79 2.21 10.27 -11.75
C PHE A 79 1.51 11.43 -11.05
N SER A 80 0.66 12.12 -11.79
CA SER A 80 0.14 13.44 -11.44
C SER A 80 -1.39 13.55 -11.50
N GLN A 81 -2.06 12.61 -12.17
CA GLN A 81 -3.50 12.65 -12.39
C GLN A 81 -4.15 11.25 -12.33
N PRO A 82 -5.49 11.18 -12.17
CA PRO A 82 -6.20 9.91 -12.22
C PRO A 82 -5.85 9.07 -13.45
N ALA A 83 -5.79 7.76 -13.24
CA ALA A 83 -5.39 6.72 -14.19
C ALA A 83 -3.87 6.59 -14.45
N ASP A 84 -3.05 7.53 -14.01
CA ASP A 84 -1.59 7.36 -14.03
C ASP A 84 -1.18 6.17 -13.17
N ARG A 85 -0.19 5.42 -13.67
CA ARG A 85 0.27 4.16 -13.08
C ARG A 85 1.78 4.10 -13.05
N ALA A 86 2.31 3.53 -11.98
CA ALA A 86 3.73 3.28 -11.83
C ALA A 86 3.98 1.87 -11.32
N ALA A 87 5.15 1.32 -11.65
CA ALA A 87 5.58 0.04 -11.13
C ALA A 87 6.06 0.19 -9.67
N LEU A 88 5.72 -0.77 -8.82
CA LEU A 88 6.05 -0.71 -7.39
C LEU A 88 7.55 -0.87 -7.11
N ASP A 89 8.31 -1.45 -8.03
CA ASP A 89 9.77 -1.58 -7.93
C ASP A 89 10.51 -0.25 -8.07
N GLN A 90 9.87 0.75 -8.69
CA GLN A 90 10.40 2.11 -8.81
C GLN A 90 9.89 3.04 -7.71
N LEU A 91 8.86 2.64 -6.96
CA LEU A 91 8.22 3.45 -5.94
C LEU A 91 9.00 3.39 -4.62
N LEU A 92 9.41 4.55 -4.12
CA LEU A 92 10.05 4.68 -2.80
C LEU A 92 9.03 5.00 -1.71
N SER A 93 8.09 5.90 -2.00
CA SER A 93 7.00 6.23 -1.07
C SER A 93 5.79 6.73 -1.83
N ILE A 94 4.61 6.53 -1.25
CA ILE A 94 3.35 7.12 -1.70
C ILE A 94 2.58 7.64 -0.49
N GLN A 95 2.00 8.83 -0.62
CA GLN A 95 1.20 9.48 0.41
C GLN A 95 -0.10 10.00 -0.22
N THR A 96 -1.22 9.78 0.47
CA THR A 96 -2.52 10.34 0.11
C THR A 96 -2.87 11.47 1.08
N ALA A 97 -3.58 12.50 0.59
CA ALA A 97 -4.02 13.59 1.45
C ALA A 97 -5.25 13.24 2.32
N PRO A 98 -5.36 13.80 3.54
CA PRO A 98 -6.55 13.67 4.36
C PRO A 98 -7.80 14.23 3.68
N PHE A 99 -8.95 13.67 4.03
CA PHE A 99 -10.24 14.19 3.63
C PHE A 99 -10.45 15.59 4.24
N ASN A 100 -10.76 16.57 3.38
CA ASN A 100 -11.12 17.93 3.78
C ASN A 100 -12.28 18.43 2.90
N PRO A 101 -13.52 18.47 3.43
CA PRO A 101 -14.69 18.85 2.65
C PRO A 101 -14.72 20.36 2.32
N ASP A 102 -14.16 21.21 3.18
CA ASP A 102 -14.13 22.66 2.97
C ASP A 102 -13.21 23.06 1.81
N LEU A 103 -12.13 22.29 1.62
CA LEU A 103 -11.16 22.47 0.53
C LEU A 103 -11.43 21.54 -0.66
N SER A 104 -12.44 20.66 -0.57
CA SER A 104 -12.70 19.60 -1.55
C SER A 104 -11.47 18.75 -1.87
N ARG A 105 -10.61 18.49 -0.87
CA ARG A 105 -9.37 17.71 -1.01
C ARG A 105 -9.56 16.32 -0.43
N TRP A 106 -9.19 15.28 -1.16
CA TRP A 106 -9.09 13.92 -0.65
C TRP A 106 -8.18 13.10 -1.53
N GLY A 107 -7.21 12.41 -0.94
CA GLY A 107 -6.34 11.48 -1.66
C GLY A 107 -6.78 10.03 -1.57
N VAL A 108 -6.84 9.38 -2.73
CA VAL A 108 -7.07 7.95 -2.85
C VAL A 108 -6.11 7.35 -3.85
N ALA A 109 -5.31 6.36 -3.46
CA ALA A 109 -4.42 5.63 -4.35
C ALA A 109 -4.64 4.13 -4.24
N LEU A 110 -4.44 3.39 -5.33
CA LEU A 110 -4.56 1.93 -5.34
C LEU A 110 -3.21 1.28 -5.57
N MET A 111 -2.94 0.18 -4.87
CA MET A 111 -1.75 -0.64 -5.09
C MET A 111 -2.16 -2.09 -5.30
N ASN A 112 -1.71 -2.69 -6.40
CA ASN A 112 -1.93 -4.11 -6.69
C ASN A 112 -0.62 -4.88 -6.45
N VAL A 113 -0.47 -5.46 -5.26
CA VAL A 113 0.78 -6.05 -4.78
C VAL A 113 0.71 -7.57 -4.88
N GLN A 114 1.71 -8.21 -5.50
CA GLN A 114 1.95 -9.63 -5.31
C GLN A 114 2.87 -9.81 -4.11
N ALA A 115 2.28 -10.04 -2.95
CA ALA A 115 3.04 -10.39 -1.77
C ALA A 115 2.91 -11.89 -1.50
N ASN A 116 3.97 -12.48 -0.94
CA ASN A 116 3.92 -13.81 -0.33
C ASN A 116 3.22 -13.68 1.04
N VAL A 117 2.00 -13.15 1.05
CA VAL A 117 1.25 -12.80 2.27
C VAL A 117 0.84 -14.10 2.97
N PRO A 118 0.99 -14.21 4.30
CA PRO A 118 0.47 -15.35 5.06
C PRO A 118 -1.00 -15.61 4.70
N ASN A 119 -1.35 -16.87 4.45
CA ASN A 119 -2.71 -17.32 4.08
C ASN A 119 -3.19 -16.96 2.65
N THR A 120 -2.31 -16.53 1.75
CA THR A 120 -2.62 -16.44 0.32
C THR A 120 -2.01 -17.62 -0.46
N LEU A 121 -2.69 -18.10 -1.50
CA LEU A 121 -2.11 -19.09 -2.42
C LEU A 121 -1.00 -18.41 -3.23
N PRO A 122 0.11 -19.10 -3.56
CA PRO A 122 1.18 -18.52 -4.38
C PRO A 122 0.61 -17.91 -5.68
N GLY A 123 0.91 -16.64 -5.92
CA GLY A 123 0.51 -15.91 -7.12
C GLY A 123 -0.81 -15.12 -7.04
N GLN A 124 -1.43 -15.01 -5.85
CA GLN A 124 -2.54 -14.09 -5.62
C GLN A 124 -2.04 -12.65 -5.48
N ALA A 125 -2.65 -11.73 -6.24
CA ALA A 125 -2.41 -10.31 -6.10
C ALA A 125 -3.43 -9.72 -5.11
N VAL A 126 -2.97 -8.86 -4.22
CA VAL A 126 -3.80 -8.17 -3.22
C VAL A 126 -3.90 -6.70 -3.61
N THR A 127 -5.12 -6.20 -3.70
CA THR A 127 -5.38 -4.77 -3.94
C THR A 127 -5.48 -4.06 -2.59
N PHE A 128 -4.56 -3.14 -2.34
CA PHE A 128 -4.64 -2.16 -1.27
C PHE A 128 -5.28 -0.88 -1.80
N ILE A 129 -6.12 -0.27 -0.98
CA ILE A 129 -6.72 1.05 -1.24
C ILE A 129 -6.22 1.95 -0.12
N LEU A 130 -5.44 2.97 -0.48
CA LEU A 130 -4.94 4.00 0.42
C LEU A 130 -5.90 5.17 0.39
N MET A 131 -6.35 5.63 1.55
CA MET A 131 -7.33 6.71 1.68
C MET A 131 -7.00 7.59 2.87
N GLY A 132 -7.26 8.89 2.77
CA GLY A 132 -6.98 9.84 3.85
C GLY A 132 -5.49 10.09 4.02
N ASP A 133 -5.03 10.46 5.21
CA ASP A 133 -3.60 10.71 5.49
C ASP A 133 -2.85 9.40 5.69
N THR A 134 -2.71 8.63 4.61
CA THR A 134 -2.00 7.35 4.60
C THR A 134 -0.67 7.55 3.90
N GLN A 135 0.40 7.08 4.53
CA GLN A 135 1.73 7.02 3.94
C GLN A 135 2.17 5.55 3.87
N VAL A 136 2.69 5.15 2.72
CA VAL A 136 3.33 3.85 2.50
C VAL A 136 4.74 4.10 1.99
N GLU A 137 5.72 3.49 2.65
CA GLU A 137 7.12 3.60 2.29
C GLU A 137 7.70 2.23 1.97
N ASN A 138 8.65 2.22 1.04
CA ASN A 138 9.45 1.06 0.77
C ASN A 138 10.47 0.90 1.90
N ALA A 139 10.19 -0.02 2.82
CA ALA A 139 11.05 -0.32 3.97
C ALA A 139 12.40 -0.96 3.57
N VAL A 140 12.64 -1.26 2.29
CA VAL A 140 13.92 -1.73 1.78
C VAL A 140 14.79 -0.54 1.39
N SER A 141 15.85 -0.28 2.15
CA SER A 141 16.84 0.75 1.80
C SER A 141 17.51 0.39 0.47
N ALA A 142 17.85 1.36 -0.38
CA ALA A 142 18.58 1.09 -1.63
C ALA A 142 19.92 0.35 -1.42
N GLU A 143 20.46 0.38 -0.19
CA GLU A 143 21.63 -0.39 0.26
C GLU A 143 21.31 -1.87 0.53
N THR A 144 20.04 -2.20 0.78
CA THR A 144 19.49 -3.56 0.97
C THR A 144 18.62 -4.05 -0.20
N VAL A 145 18.32 -3.18 -1.17
CA VAL A 145 17.67 -3.57 -2.44
C VAL A 145 18.66 -4.43 -3.22
N PHE A 146 18.40 -5.73 -3.24
CA PHE A 146 19.08 -6.66 -4.13
C PHE A 146 18.70 -6.33 -5.58
N VAL A 147 19.50 -5.48 -6.23
CA VAL A 147 19.58 -5.46 -7.68
C VAL A 147 20.36 -6.71 -8.07
N PRO A 148 19.83 -7.63 -8.90
CA PRO A 148 20.64 -8.70 -9.45
C PRO A 148 21.90 -8.09 -10.04
N GLY A 149 23.02 -8.30 -9.35
CA GLY A 149 24.32 -7.87 -9.84
C GLY A 149 24.56 -8.50 -11.20
N ALA A 150 25.52 -7.96 -11.95
CA ALA A 150 26.05 -8.68 -13.09
C ALA A 150 26.38 -10.11 -12.65
N LEU A 151 25.73 -11.10 -13.26
CA LEU A 151 25.98 -12.50 -12.94
C LEU A 151 27.47 -12.78 -13.13
N VAL A 152 28.12 -13.24 -12.08
CA VAL A 152 29.53 -13.61 -12.10
C VAL A 152 29.62 -15.11 -12.26
N GLU A 153 30.29 -15.53 -13.33
CA GLU A 153 30.56 -16.94 -13.56
C GLU A 153 31.59 -17.45 -12.54
N ILE A 154 31.27 -18.56 -11.89
CA ILE A 154 32.17 -19.29 -11.00
C ILE A 154 32.28 -20.75 -11.42
N THR A 155 33.44 -21.34 -11.19
CA THR A 155 33.71 -22.75 -11.53
C THR A 155 33.93 -23.56 -10.26
N VAL A 156 33.21 -24.68 -10.13
CA VAL A 156 33.47 -25.65 -9.05
C VAL A 156 34.83 -26.34 -9.29
N LYS A 157 35.65 -26.50 -8.24
CA LYS A 157 36.93 -27.20 -8.32
C LYS A 157 36.78 -28.58 -8.96
N ALA A 158 37.63 -28.91 -9.92
CA ALA A 158 37.48 -30.08 -10.79
C ALA A 158 37.53 -31.43 -10.05
N ASP A 159 38.20 -31.48 -8.90
CA ASP A 159 38.41 -32.65 -8.07
C ASP A 159 37.33 -32.87 -6.99
N MET A 160 36.35 -31.97 -6.89
CA MET A 160 35.37 -31.94 -5.80
C MET A 160 33.94 -31.77 -6.34
N ASN A 161 32.98 -32.45 -5.72
CA ASN A 161 31.55 -32.18 -5.95
C ASN A 161 31.08 -31.09 -4.99
N ALA A 162 30.27 -30.15 -5.48
CA ALA A 162 29.69 -29.10 -4.65
C ALA A 162 28.23 -29.40 -4.31
N LYS A 163 27.89 -29.31 -3.02
CA LYS A 163 26.49 -29.36 -2.58
C LYS A 163 25.87 -27.98 -2.73
N ILE A 164 24.67 -27.93 -3.31
CA ILE A 164 23.85 -26.73 -3.37
C ILE A 164 22.89 -26.76 -2.19
N ARG A 165 22.90 -25.71 -1.38
CA ARG A 165 22.11 -25.62 -0.14
C ARG A 165 21.02 -24.58 -0.22
N SER A 166 20.01 -24.72 0.63
CA SER A 166 18.89 -23.78 0.70
C SER A 166 19.23 -22.48 1.45
N GLY A 167 20.40 -22.39 2.08
CA GLY A 167 20.89 -21.20 2.77
C GLY A 167 22.41 -21.23 2.93
N ALA A 168 22.98 -20.09 3.34
CA ALA A 168 24.41 -19.82 3.46
C ALA A 168 25.02 -20.48 4.72
N GLY A 169 24.94 -21.80 4.81
CA GLY A 169 25.50 -22.53 5.95
C GLY A 169 25.44 -24.05 5.80
N THR A 170 26.28 -24.76 6.56
CA THR A 170 26.38 -26.22 6.49
C THR A 170 25.21 -26.95 7.16
N THR A 171 24.42 -26.26 7.97
CA THR A 171 23.20 -26.74 8.64
C THR A 171 21.96 -26.66 7.77
N TYR A 172 21.98 -25.87 6.69
CA TYR A 172 20.86 -25.77 5.76
C TYR A 172 20.70 -27.03 4.91
N ASN A 173 19.45 -27.28 4.48
CA ASN A 173 19.11 -28.44 3.67
C ASN A 173 19.88 -28.44 2.34
N THR A 174 20.25 -29.64 1.88
CA THR A 174 20.85 -29.82 0.56
C THR A 174 19.74 -29.90 -0.50
N LEU A 175 19.75 -28.97 -1.46
CA LEU A 175 18.85 -28.93 -2.61
C LEU A 175 19.29 -29.90 -3.71
N GLY A 176 20.60 -30.09 -3.84
CA GLY A 176 21.21 -30.95 -4.85
C GLY A 176 22.73 -30.91 -4.76
N ALA A 177 23.38 -31.49 -5.77
CA ALA A 177 24.83 -31.43 -5.92
C ALA A 177 25.20 -31.29 -7.39
N VAL A 178 26.32 -30.62 -7.64
CA VAL A 178 26.91 -30.44 -8.97
C VAL A 178 28.31 -31.06 -8.99
N PRO A 179 28.72 -31.66 -10.13
CA PRO A 179 30.05 -32.24 -10.26
C PRO A 179 31.15 -31.15 -10.32
N GLY A 180 32.38 -31.55 -10.03
CA GLY A 180 33.55 -30.71 -10.23
C GLY A 180 33.67 -30.22 -11.67
N GLY A 181 34.13 -28.97 -11.85
CA GLY A 181 34.24 -28.31 -13.15
C GLY A 181 32.93 -27.69 -13.67
N THR A 182 31.83 -27.80 -12.92
CA THR A 182 30.56 -27.14 -13.30
C THR A 182 30.69 -25.62 -13.23
N LEU A 183 30.21 -24.94 -14.28
CA LEU A 183 30.03 -23.48 -14.31
C LEU A 183 28.69 -23.11 -13.66
N LEU A 184 28.73 -22.15 -12.74
CA LEU A 184 27.56 -21.58 -12.06
C LEU A 184 27.57 -20.06 -12.22
N GLN A 185 26.41 -19.45 -12.09
CA GLN A 185 26.24 -17.99 -12.14
C GLN A 185 25.87 -17.51 -10.74
N ALA A 186 26.76 -16.71 -10.14
CA ALA A 186 26.58 -16.14 -8.82
C ALA A 186 26.14 -14.68 -8.90
N ASP A 187 25.22 -14.29 -8.03
CA ASP A 187 24.63 -12.94 -8.02
C ASP A 187 24.81 -12.20 -6.68
N ALA A 188 25.25 -12.91 -5.63
CA ALA A 188 25.58 -12.36 -4.33
C ALA A 188 26.54 -13.28 -3.56
N VAL A 189 27.10 -12.76 -2.46
CA VAL A 189 27.82 -13.54 -1.44
C VAL A 189 27.17 -13.36 -0.07
N SER A 190 27.37 -14.29 0.84
CA SER A 190 26.89 -14.16 2.23
C SER A 190 27.65 -13.06 2.98
N SER A 191 27.08 -12.53 4.05
CA SER A 191 27.69 -11.51 4.90
C SER A 191 29.03 -11.93 5.52
N ASP A 192 29.20 -13.22 5.80
CA ASP A 192 30.48 -13.82 6.24
C ASP A 192 31.46 -14.12 5.09
N GLY A 193 31.03 -13.87 3.85
CA GLY A 193 31.81 -14.10 2.64
C GLY A 193 32.17 -15.57 2.38
N GLN A 194 31.48 -16.54 2.99
CA GLN A 194 31.80 -17.96 2.87
C GLN A 194 30.96 -18.69 1.80
N TRP A 195 29.86 -18.10 1.36
CA TRP A 195 28.92 -18.71 0.42
C TRP A 195 28.63 -17.78 -0.75
N ALA A 196 28.55 -18.33 -1.96
CA ALA A 196 27.97 -17.65 -3.11
C ALA A 196 26.52 -18.09 -3.32
N ARG A 197 25.67 -17.13 -3.65
CA ARG A 197 24.28 -17.36 -4.03
C ARG A 197 24.18 -17.56 -5.53
N ILE A 198 23.45 -18.59 -5.95
CA ILE A 198 23.33 -19.02 -7.34
C ILE A 198 21.88 -19.40 -7.68
N GLY A 199 21.51 -19.28 -8.95
CA GLY A 199 20.27 -19.87 -9.47
C GLY A 199 20.40 -21.39 -9.62
N PHE A 200 19.44 -22.16 -9.09
CA PHE A 200 19.42 -23.62 -9.16
C PHE A 200 18.02 -24.14 -9.54
N GLY A 201 17.80 -24.35 -10.84
CA GLY A 201 16.47 -24.64 -11.38
C GLY A 201 15.52 -23.46 -11.19
N GLU A 202 14.36 -23.69 -10.60
CA GLU A 202 13.39 -22.63 -10.24
C GLU A 202 13.63 -22.06 -8.83
N ARG A 203 14.73 -22.42 -8.17
CA ARG A 203 15.03 -22.03 -6.79
C ARG A 203 16.35 -21.28 -6.70
N VAL A 204 16.51 -20.52 -5.63
CA VAL A 204 17.80 -19.96 -5.23
C VAL A 204 18.54 -20.98 -4.36
N GLY A 205 19.84 -21.11 -4.58
CA GLY A 205 20.72 -21.98 -3.81
C GLY A 205 22.01 -21.30 -3.41
N TRP A 206 22.75 -21.94 -2.51
CA TRP A 206 24.02 -21.46 -1.99
C TRP A 206 25.10 -22.52 -2.15
N VAL A 207 26.29 -22.09 -2.58
CA VAL A 207 27.48 -22.93 -2.76
C VAL A 207 28.62 -22.43 -1.89
N TYR A 208 29.32 -23.35 -1.22
CA TYR A 208 30.44 -23.03 -0.33
C TYR A 208 31.67 -22.61 -1.14
N LEU A 209 32.25 -21.44 -0.84
CA LEU A 209 33.28 -20.84 -1.67
C LEU A 209 34.62 -21.61 -1.67
N ASP A 210 34.94 -22.38 -0.64
CA ASP A 210 36.13 -23.23 -0.68
C ASP A 210 36.04 -24.33 -1.75
N LEU A 211 34.86 -24.59 -2.31
CA LEU A 211 34.66 -25.52 -3.42
C LEU A 211 34.72 -24.83 -4.80
N VAL A 212 34.96 -23.52 -4.83
CA VAL A 212 35.06 -22.71 -6.05
C VAL A 212 36.53 -22.48 -6.39
N ALA A 213 36.89 -22.62 -7.67
CA ALA A 213 38.28 -22.58 -8.13
C ALA A 213 38.88 -21.16 -8.13
N ASP A 214 38.07 -20.15 -8.49
CA ASP A 214 38.45 -18.74 -8.49
C ASP A 214 37.30 -17.91 -7.93
N THR A 215 37.58 -17.17 -6.86
CA THR A 215 36.62 -16.30 -6.16
C THR A 215 36.93 -14.82 -6.35
N SER A 216 37.97 -14.46 -7.12
CA SER A 216 38.40 -13.07 -7.30
C SER A 216 37.30 -12.20 -7.92
N ALA A 217 36.54 -12.75 -8.86
CA ALA A 217 35.42 -12.08 -9.50
C ALA A 217 34.21 -11.86 -8.56
N LEU A 218 34.16 -12.54 -7.41
CA LEU A 218 33.09 -12.37 -6.43
C LEU A 218 33.27 -11.13 -5.54
N ALA A 219 34.45 -10.51 -5.55
CA ALA A 219 34.72 -9.32 -4.75
C ALA A 219 33.84 -8.12 -5.12
N THR A 220 33.24 -8.12 -6.31
CA THR A 220 32.33 -7.07 -6.79
C THR A 220 30.86 -7.38 -6.54
N LEU A 221 30.52 -8.59 -6.05
CA LEU A 221 29.15 -8.96 -5.78
C LEU A 221 28.66 -8.36 -4.46
N PRO A 222 27.35 -8.03 -4.37
CA PRO A 222 26.76 -7.57 -3.12
C PRO A 222 26.81 -8.65 -2.03
N GLN A 223 27.03 -8.23 -0.79
CA GLN A 223 26.95 -9.09 0.38
C GLN A 223 25.52 -9.08 0.93
N ILE A 224 24.96 -10.26 1.21
CA ILE A 224 23.62 -10.42 1.77
C ILE A 224 23.73 -11.00 3.17
N ASP A 225 23.13 -10.31 4.12
CA ASP A 225 22.90 -10.86 5.45
C ASP A 225 21.63 -11.73 5.44
N GLU A 226 21.80 -13.03 5.66
CA GLU A 226 20.66 -13.95 5.78
C GLU A 226 19.82 -13.69 7.05
N GLN A 227 20.31 -12.91 8.01
CA GLN A 227 19.51 -12.46 9.15
C GLN A 227 18.45 -11.42 8.76
N LEU A 228 18.67 -10.64 7.70
CA LEU A 228 17.67 -9.70 7.14
C LEU A 228 16.51 -10.43 6.44
N THR A 229 16.73 -11.64 5.91
CA THR A 229 15.64 -12.44 5.30
C THR A 229 14.63 -12.98 6.30
N VAL A 230 14.98 -13.07 7.58
CA VAL A 230 14.01 -13.37 8.65
C VAL A 230 13.18 -12.12 8.99
N GLU A 231 13.77 -10.93 8.85
CA GLU A 231 13.12 -9.65 9.10
C GLU A 231 12.11 -9.26 8.00
N LEU A 232 12.31 -9.70 6.76
CA LEU A 232 11.33 -9.57 5.67
C LEU A 232 10.09 -10.49 5.84
N THR A 233 10.07 -11.35 6.88
CA THR A 233 8.86 -12.06 7.32
C THR A 233 8.05 -11.24 8.32
N GLN A 234 8.52 -10.05 8.73
CA GLN A 234 7.68 -9.13 9.46
C GLN A 234 6.57 -8.65 8.52
N PRO A 235 5.30 -8.68 8.96
CA PRO A 235 4.22 -8.14 8.16
C PRO A 235 4.55 -6.68 7.83
N LEU A 236 4.19 -6.26 6.61
CA LEU A 236 4.20 -4.85 6.21
C LEU A 236 3.60 -4.03 7.37
N GLN A 237 4.44 -3.33 8.13
CA GLN A 237 3.96 -2.46 9.18
C GLN A 237 3.49 -1.20 8.47
N ILE A 238 2.19 -1.11 8.21
CA ILE A 238 1.58 0.18 7.95
C ILE A 238 1.73 0.94 9.26
N GLU A 239 2.69 1.85 9.34
CA GLU A 239 2.73 2.86 10.40
C GLU A 239 1.51 3.76 10.18
N GLN A 240 0.38 3.32 10.74
CA GLN A 240 -0.79 4.17 10.86
C GLN A 240 -0.39 5.28 11.84
N PRO A 241 -0.50 6.58 11.47
CA PRO A 241 -0.26 7.65 12.41
C PRO A 241 -1.19 7.41 13.61
N GLU A 242 -0.60 7.22 14.79
CA GLU A 242 -1.35 6.88 15.99
C GLU A 242 -2.33 8.01 16.28
N GLN A 243 -3.57 7.86 15.84
CA GLN A 243 -4.62 8.83 16.12
C GLN A 243 -4.82 8.81 17.63
N PRO A 244 -4.71 9.96 18.32
CA PRO A 244 -4.95 10.02 19.74
C PRO A 244 -6.38 9.54 20.00
N ALA A 245 -6.51 8.51 20.84
CA ALA A 245 -7.79 7.92 21.21
C ALA A 245 -8.79 9.03 21.61
N PRO A 246 -10.03 9.01 21.09
CA PRO A 246 -11.03 9.98 21.48
C PRO A 246 -11.23 9.87 23.00
N THR A 247 -10.95 10.95 23.71
CA THR A 247 -11.26 11.06 25.13
C THR A 247 -12.78 11.16 25.24
N VAL A 248 -13.45 10.02 25.44
CA VAL A 248 -14.89 9.97 25.69
C VAL A 248 -15.15 10.49 27.10
N HIS A 249 -15.63 11.73 27.20
CA HIS A 249 -16.25 12.21 28.42
C HIS A 249 -17.56 11.45 28.63
N LEU A 250 -17.59 10.56 29.63
CA LEU A 250 -18.78 9.86 30.09
C LEU A 250 -19.82 10.87 30.58
N GLY A 251 -20.74 11.25 29.69
CA GLY A 251 -21.75 12.23 29.98
C GLY A 251 -22.84 12.34 28.91
N SER A 252 -23.40 11.22 28.45
CA SER A 252 -24.81 11.09 28.05
C SER A 252 -25.03 9.74 27.36
N LEU A 253 -25.85 8.88 27.96
CA LEU A 253 -26.37 7.67 27.31
C LEU A 253 -27.61 8.05 26.50
N ALA A 254 -27.48 8.21 25.19
CA ALA A 254 -28.54 7.99 24.21
C ALA A 254 -27.94 7.93 22.80
N GLU A 255 -28.34 6.90 22.05
CA GLU A 255 -28.15 6.69 20.61
C GLU A 255 -26.75 6.24 20.15
N ALA A 256 -26.58 4.91 20.15
CA ALA A 256 -25.64 4.22 19.28
C ALA A 256 -26.42 3.66 18.08
N VAL A 257 -26.38 4.33 16.91
CA VAL A 257 -26.55 3.73 15.58
C VAL A 257 -25.85 4.63 14.56
N LEU A 258 -24.92 4.03 13.78
CA LEU A 258 -24.09 4.59 12.69
C LEU A 258 -22.82 5.32 13.15
N ASP A 259 -21.71 4.59 13.05
CA ASP A 259 -20.37 5.09 13.23
C ASP A 259 -19.91 5.79 11.93
N GLU A 260 -20.03 7.12 11.87
CA GLU A 260 -19.52 7.95 10.76
C GLU A 260 -17.98 8.07 10.79
N SER A 261 -17.33 7.65 11.90
CA SER A 261 -15.90 7.92 12.15
C SER A 261 -14.91 7.18 11.25
N ILE A 262 -15.36 6.19 10.47
CA ILE A 262 -14.48 5.46 9.53
C ILE A 262 -14.08 6.33 8.32
N PHE A 263 -14.84 7.39 8.02
CA PHE A 263 -14.58 8.25 6.85
C PHE A 263 -14.22 9.70 7.20
N GLY A 264 -14.03 10.04 8.48
CA GLY A 264 -13.74 11.42 8.88
C GLY A 264 -14.91 12.38 8.64
N CYS A 265 -16.13 11.83 8.70
CA CYS A 265 -17.39 12.55 8.88
C CYS A 265 -17.96 12.11 10.25
#